data_AF-A0A4Q1CJ99-F1
#
_entry.id   AF-A0A4Q1CJ99-F1
#
_cell.length_a   1.000
_cell.length_b   1.000
_cell.length_c   1.000
_cell.angle_alpha   90.00
_cell.angle_beta   90.00
_cell.angle_gamma   90.00
#
_symmetry.space_group_name_H-M   'P 1'
#
loop_
_entity.id
_entity.type
_entity.pdbx_description
1 polymer ?
#
loop_
_entity_poly.entity_id
_entity_poly.type
_entity_poly.pdbx_seq_one_letter_code
_entity_poly.pdbx_strand_id
1 'polypeptide(L)'
;MKIISTLIIACLLTIMQTGCSKKPSDIQEPAETPGEVTAVGTADEVNAATKIIGAAGGTINSNDGKISVSIPQGALTTNQTITVQRITNTNPMGINKGYRITPHNLEFAKPATITFKYTETDFEAAVPEALGIAYQTNEGVWNAINSTTLNKNLMIVSVETTHFSDWTFFKSFELTSTATVLPTKGIAQLELLSDANFLLHSLEKPERPIGKRQNMTALFIKGWSLAGAGNLAPNQQKATYTAPATVPNAPNPVAISVNIDLNKKGKFLVVKHIKISNDGEISVRVGGGDWFTQEASPVVKISDNYYMLADSDGDEKGRYISVRWQGAGTGTFAYKQPDINVGTHVQYLITGGANYNCAYTKPNDEFVASGGGVTITSLGNNDGYVTGTFIITPSGSGDFLRAGPTVEGKFRVRKSW
;
A
#
# COMPACT_ATOMS: atom_id res chain seq x y z
N MET A 1 0.41 -91.82 -16.58
CA MET A 1 0.05 -90.99 -15.42
C MET A 1 -0.55 -89.69 -15.95
N LYS A 2 -1.87 -89.49 -15.75
CA LYS A 2 -2.74 -88.31 -16.06
C LYS A 2 -2.83 -87.89 -17.55
N ILE A 3 -3.86 -88.27 -18.33
CA ILE A 3 -5.29 -87.83 -18.37
C ILE A 3 -5.48 -86.50 -19.14
N ILE A 4 -6.03 -86.59 -20.38
CA ILE A 4 -7.22 -85.92 -20.99
C ILE A 4 -7.33 -84.39 -20.86
N SER A 5 -7.88 -83.58 -21.78
CA SER A 5 -8.29 -83.60 -23.20
C SER A 5 -9.10 -82.30 -23.41
N THR A 6 -8.97 -81.71 -24.61
CA THR A 6 -9.97 -80.95 -25.40
C THR A 6 -10.82 -79.76 -24.89
N LEU A 7 -10.78 -78.68 -25.71
CA LEU A 7 -11.85 -77.77 -26.20
C LEU A 7 -12.75 -76.97 -25.22
N ILE A 8 -12.95 -75.67 -25.49
CA ILE A 8 -14.28 -75.04 -25.72
C ILE A 8 -14.15 -73.58 -26.22
N ILE A 9 -15.08 -73.27 -27.11
CA ILE A 9 -15.38 -72.06 -27.88
C ILE A 9 -16.21 -71.04 -27.06
N ALA A 10 -16.22 -69.78 -27.52
CA ALA A 10 -17.19 -68.69 -27.28
C ALA A 10 -17.04 -67.83 -26.01
N CYS A 11 -16.85 -66.51 -26.18
CA CYS A 11 -17.98 -65.57 -26.16
C CYS A 11 -17.56 -64.18 -26.63
N LEU A 12 -18.22 -63.71 -27.69
CA LEU A 12 -18.33 -62.32 -28.11
C LEU A 12 -19.08 -61.56 -27.01
N LEU A 13 -18.51 -60.52 -26.39
CA LEU A 13 -19.32 -59.46 -25.77
C LEU A 13 -18.50 -58.18 -25.54
N THR A 14 -18.70 -57.24 -26.46
CA THR A 14 -18.81 -55.78 -26.23
C THR A 14 -18.49 -55.27 -24.83
N ILE A 15 -17.37 -54.56 -24.70
CA ILE A 15 -17.25 -53.43 -23.77
C ILE A 15 -16.69 -52.24 -24.57
N MET A 16 -17.57 -51.56 -25.29
CA MET A 16 -17.36 -50.15 -25.61
C MET A 16 -17.40 -49.40 -24.27
N GLN A 17 -16.23 -49.12 -23.68
CA GLN A 17 -16.18 -48.12 -22.64
C GLN A 17 -16.42 -46.77 -23.29
N THR A 18 -17.66 -46.32 -23.13
CA THR A 18 -18.03 -44.92 -23.18
C THR A 18 -17.11 -44.17 -22.21
N GLY A 19 -16.04 -43.60 -22.77
CA GLY A 19 -15.31 -42.52 -22.14
C GLY A 19 -16.27 -41.35 -21.98
N CYS A 20 -17.07 -41.38 -20.91
CA CYS A 20 -17.75 -40.22 -20.38
C CYS A 20 -16.65 -39.22 -20.05
N SER A 21 -16.35 -38.33 -21.00
CA SER A 21 -15.71 -37.06 -20.72
C SER A 21 -16.59 -36.40 -19.68
N LYS A 22 -16.18 -36.50 -18.40
CA LYS A 22 -16.72 -35.64 -17.35
C LYS A 22 -16.55 -34.23 -17.90
N LYS A 23 -17.67 -33.60 -18.27
CA LYS A 23 -17.68 -32.16 -18.53
C LYS A 23 -16.96 -31.53 -17.33
N PRO A 24 -16.04 -30.58 -17.55
CA PRO A 24 -15.48 -29.81 -16.45
C PRO A 24 -16.68 -29.34 -15.63
N SER A 25 -16.70 -29.63 -14.32
CA SER A 25 -17.72 -29.07 -13.44
C SER A 25 -17.70 -27.57 -13.67
N ASP A 26 -18.81 -27.01 -14.16
CA ASP A 26 -18.95 -25.57 -14.30
C ASP A 26 -18.60 -24.96 -12.95
N ILE A 27 -17.60 -24.08 -12.96
CA ILE A 27 -17.23 -23.29 -11.80
C ILE A 27 -18.47 -22.50 -11.43
N GLN A 28 -19.10 -22.84 -10.30
CA GLN A 28 -20.30 -22.14 -9.85
C GLN A 28 -19.92 -20.70 -9.52
N GLU A 29 -20.45 -19.78 -10.32
CA GLU A 29 -20.27 -18.35 -10.19
C GLU A 29 -20.78 -17.88 -8.81
N PRO A 30 -20.16 -16.87 -8.19
CA PRO A 30 -20.72 -16.26 -6.99
C PRO A 30 -22.16 -15.82 -7.23
N ALA A 31 -23.01 -15.89 -6.21
CA ALA A 31 -24.33 -15.27 -6.31
C ALA A 31 -24.18 -13.74 -6.38
N GLU A 32 -25.06 -13.08 -7.14
CA GLU A 32 -25.17 -11.62 -7.12
C GLU A 32 -25.53 -11.17 -5.70
N THR A 33 -24.80 -10.18 -5.20
CA THR A 33 -24.99 -9.63 -3.85
C THR A 33 -25.65 -8.25 -3.92
N PRO A 34 -26.49 -7.87 -2.94
CA PRO A 34 -26.98 -6.50 -2.82
C PRO A 34 -25.81 -5.50 -2.72
N GLY A 35 -26.04 -4.28 -3.19
CA GLY A 35 -25.09 -3.19 -2.99
C GLY A 35 -24.94 -2.81 -1.53
N GLU A 36 -23.75 -2.36 -1.15
CA GLU A 36 -23.52 -1.84 0.20
C GLU A 36 -24.01 -0.40 0.29
N VAL A 37 -24.92 -0.16 1.25
CA VAL A 37 -25.44 1.19 1.52
C VAL A 37 -24.36 1.98 2.27
N THR A 38 -24.02 3.14 1.74
CA THR A 38 -22.98 4.01 2.30
C THR A 38 -23.50 5.44 2.45
N ALA A 39 -22.85 6.22 3.31
CA ALA A 39 -23.18 7.64 3.44
C ALA A 39 -22.86 8.40 2.14
N VAL A 40 -23.56 9.52 1.94
CA VAL A 40 -23.24 10.47 0.87
C VAL A 40 -21.91 11.17 1.18
N GLY A 41 -21.09 11.38 0.16
CA GLY A 41 -19.79 12.03 0.33
C GLY A 41 -19.92 13.48 0.82
N THR A 42 -18.99 13.89 1.69
CA THR A 42 -18.86 15.24 2.20
C THR A 42 -17.91 16.06 1.33
N ALA A 43 -18.28 17.29 0.98
CA ALA A 43 -17.39 18.20 0.27
C ALA A 43 -16.14 18.49 1.11
N ASP A 44 -14.99 18.59 0.45
CA ASP A 44 -13.79 19.09 1.10
C ASP A 44 -13.68 20.62 0.97
N GLU A 45 -12.61 21.18 1.52
CA GLU A 45 -12.40 22.64 1.58
C GLU A 45 -12.00 23.25 0.23
N VAL A 46 -11.88 22.46 -0.84
CA VAL A 46 -11.54 22.98 -2.16
C VAL A 46 -12.80 23.48 -2.85
N ASN A 47 -12.77 24.73 -3.31
CA ASN A 47 -13.88 25.33 -4.05
C ASN A 47 -14.29 24.49 -5.28
N ALA A 48 -15.59 24.44 -5.57
CA ALA A 48 -16.11 23.81 -6.77
C ALA A 48 -15.64 24.53 -8.04
N ALA A 49 -15.39 23.78 -9.11
CA ALA A 49 -15.35 24.34 -10.44
C ALA A 49 -16.79 24.65 -10.90
N THR A 50 -17.02 25.80 -11.53
CA THR A 50 -18.36 26.23 -11.97
C THR A 50 -18.31 26.78 -13.40
N LYS A 51 -19.27 26.40 -14.24
CA LYS A 51 -19.40 26.90 -15.62
C LYS A 51 -20.86 26.89 -16.09
N ILE A 52 -21.26 27.95 -16.79
CA ILE A 52 -22.56 27.99 -17.48
C ILE A 52 -22.43 27.27 -18.83
N ILE A 53 -23.25 26.25 -19.07
CA ILE A 53 -23.29 25.47 -20.30
C ILE A 53 -24.73 25.44 -20.83
N GLY A 54 -24.92 25.75 -22.11
CA GLY A 54 -26.22 25.76 -22.78
C GLY A 54 -26.26 24.86 -24.01
N ALA A 55 -27.14 25.18 -24.96
CA ALA A 55 -27.38 24.37 -26.15
C ALA A 55 -26.15 24.14 -27.05
N ALA A 56 -25.16 25.05 -27.02
CA ALA A 56 -23.89 24.88 -27.72
C ALA A 56 -23.04 23.71 -27.18
N GLY A 57 -23.37 23.17 -26.00
CA GLY A 57 -22.53 22.21 -25.29
C GLY A 57 -21.31 22.86 -24.67
N GLY A 58 -20.44 22.05 -24.08
CA GLY A 58 -19.20 22.53 -23.48
C GLY A 58 -18.59 21.53 -22.51
N THR A 59 -17.40 21.87 -22.03
CA THR A 59 -16.64 21.05 -21.09
C THR A 59 -16.33 21.83 -19.81
N ILE A 60 -16.40 21.15 -18.67
CA ILE A 60 -15.93 21.62 -17.36
C ILE A 60 -14.99 20.58 -16.75
N ASN A 61 -13.89 21.03 -16.15
CA ASN A 61 -12.95 20.17 -15.42
C ASN A 61 -13.06 20.46 -13.93
N SER A 62 -12.75 19.47 -13.08
CA SER A 62 -12.45 19.76 -11.67
C SER A 62 -11.21 20.66 -11.56
N ASN A 63 -11.12 21.41 -10.46
CA ASN A 63 -9.98 22.29 -10.19
C ASN A 63 -8.64 21.54 -10.03
N ASP A 64 -8.66 20.25 -9.69
CA ASP A 64 -7.48 19.39 -9.67
C ASP A 64 -7.22 18.63 -10.99
N GLY A 65 -8.06 18.85 -12.00
CA GLY A 65 -7.90 18.30 -13.34
C GLY A 65 -8.07 16.78 -13.46
N LYS A 66 -8.57 16.11 -12.41
CA LYS A 66 -8.75 14.64 -12.36
C LYS A 66 -10.03 14.15 -13.02
N ILE A 67 -11.09 14.97 -13.02
CA ILE A 67 -12.35 14.66 -13.71
C ILE A 67 -12.68 15.76 -14.74
N SER A 68 -13.20 15.34 -15.89
CA SER A 68 -13.72 16.20 -16.94
C SER A 68 -15.14 15.76 -17.29
N VAL A 69 -16.05 16.72 -17.46
CA VAL A 69 -17.42 16.50 -17.89
C VAL A 69 -17.62 17.22 -19.22
N SER A 70 -17.95 16.48 -20.26
CA SER A 70 -18.22 16.99 -21.60
C SER A 70 -19.70 16.83 -21.93
N ILE A 71 -20.39 17.94 -22.15
CA ILE A 71 -21.81 17.99 -22.51
C ILE A 71 -21.88 18.31 -24.01
N PRO A 72 -22.41 17.42 -24.86
CA PRO A 72 -22.42 17.64 -26.29
C PRO A 72 -23.44 18.71 -26.71
N GLN A 73 -23.26 19.26 -27.90
CA GLN A 73 -24.21 20.21 -28.49
C GLN A 73 -25.61 19.60 -28.60
N GLY A 74 -26.61 20.34 -28.15
CA GLY A 74 -28.01 19.94 -28.12
C GLY A 74 -28.38 18.96 -27.00
N ALA A 75 -27.48 18.66 -26.06
CA ALA A 75 -27.82 17.90 -24.86
C ALA A 75 -28.69 18.70 -23.88
N LEU A 76 -28.53 20.03 -23.88
CA LEU A 76 -29.28 20.98 -23.09
C LEU A 76 -30.05 21.95 -23.99
N THR A 77 -31.23 22.38 -23.55
CA THR A 77 -32.05 23.36 -24.27
C THR A 77 -31.92 24.77 -23.69
N THR A 78 -31.52 24.88 -22.42
CA THR A 78 -31.34 26.14 -21.69
C THR A 78 -29.97 26.18 -21.02
N ASN A 79 -29.51 27.37 -20.66
CA ASN A 79 -28.26 27.54 -19.91
C ASN A 79 -28.40 26.95 -18.50
N GLN A 80 -27.47 26.08 -18.13
CA GLN A 80 -27.36 25.46 -16.82
C GLN A 80 -26.03 25.81 -16.18
N THR A 81 -26.04 26.14 -14.89
CA THR A 81 -24.83 26.30 -14.09
C THR A 81 -24.37 24.93 -13.64
N ILE A 82 -23.34 24.40 -14.29
CA ILE A 82 -22.76 23.10 -13.97
C ILE A 82 -21.65 23.30 -12.95
N THR A 83 -21.66 22.50 -11.88
CA THR A 83 -20.57 22.51 -10.90
C THR A 83 -19.95 21.13 -10.74
N VAL A 84 -18.65 21.11 -10.43
CA VAL A 84 -17.90 19.90 -10.08
C VAL A 84 -17.17 20.16 -8.76
N GLN A 85 -17.66 19.53 -7.70
CA GLN A 85 -17.13 19.67 -6.33
C GLN A 85 -16.47 18.36 -5.91
N ARG A 86 -15.27 18.44 -5.35
CA ARG A 86 -14.59 17.26 -4.79
C ARG A 86 -15.22 16.87 -3.45
N ILE A 87 -15.38 15.57 -3.22
CA ILE A 87 -16.00 15.00 -2.02
C ILE A 87 -15.17 13.85 -1.47
N THR A 88 -15.41 13.47 -0.21
CA THR A 88 -14.96 12.20 0.33
C THR A 88 -15.53 11.04 -0.49
N ASN A 89 -14.72 9.98 -0.65
CA ASN A 89 -15.12 8.80 -1.40
C ASN A 89 -15.64 7.75 -0.42
N THR A 90 -16.92 7.39 -0.55
CA THR A 90 -17.58 6.38 0.28
C THR A 90 -17.85 5.08 -0.47
N ASN A 91 -17.39 4.96 -1.73
CA ASN A 91 -17.49 3.74 -2.51
C ASN A 91 -16.64 2.62 -1.87
N PRO A 92 -17.20 1.43 -1.55
CA PRO A 92 -16.46 0.32 -0.93
C PRO A 92 -15.21 -0.13 -1.70
N MET A 93 -15.20 0.07 -3.02
CA MET A 93 -14.08 -0.26 -3.92
C MET A 93 -13.37 1.00 -4.45
N GLY A 94 -13.80 2.17 -4.00
CA GLY A 94 -13.35 3.47 -4.49
C GLY A 94 -11.87 3.73 -4.24
N ILE A 95 -11.24 4.42 -5.18
CA ILE A 95 -9.90 4.97 -5.03
C ILE A 95 -9.95 6.50 -5.15
N ASN A 96 -9.00 7.19 -4.53
CA ASN A 96 -8.92 8.64 -4.52
C ASN A 96 -10.23 9.31 -4.00
N LYS A 97 -10.39 10.61 -4.27
CA LYS A 97 -11.59 11.38 -3.94
C LYS A 97 -12.73 11.12 -4.92
N GLY A 98 -13.97 11.34 -4.48
CA GLY A 98 -15.15 11.38 -5.33
C GLY A 98 -15.44 12.79 -5.83
N TYR A 99 -16.41 12.93 -6.72
CA TYR A 99 -16.85 14.21 -7.27
C TYR A 99 -18.38 14.30 -7.32
N ARG A 100 -18.92 15.35 -6.72
CA ARG A 100 -20.32 15.74 -6.88
C ARG A 100 -20.46 16.63 -8.10
N ILE A 101 -21.29 16.23 -9.04
CA ILE A 101 -21.60 17.01 -10.23
C ILE A 101 -23.04 17.50 -10.08
N THR A 102 -23.29 18.80 -10.20
CA THR A 102 -24.64 19.37 -10.07
C THR A 102 -25.04 20.17 -11.31
N PRO A 103 -26.34 20.30 -11.61
CA PRO A 103 -27.51 19.82 -10.84
C PRO A 103 -27.85 18.34 -11.04
N HIS A 104 -28.33 17.63 -10.00
CA HIS A 104 -28.62 16.19 -10.06
C HIS A 104 -29.84 15.86 -10.94
N ASN A 105 -30.88 16.70 -10.90
CA ASN A 105 -32.14 16.47 -11.62
C ASN A 105 -32.07 17.00 -13.06
N LEU A 106 -30.92 16.87 -13.71
CA LEU A 106 -30.70 17.32 -15.07
C LEU A 106 -30.87 16.15 -16.03
N GLU A 107 -31.88 16.22 -16.90
CA GLU A 107 -32.07 15.26 -17.97
C GLU A 107 -31.39 15.75 -19.25
N PHE A 108 -30.54 14.91 -19.82
CA PHE A 108 -29.87 15.22 -21.07
C PHE A 108 -30.59 14.62 -22.28
N ALA A 109 -30.83 15.44 -23.31
CA ALA A 109 -31.34 14.95 -24.60
C ALA A 109 -30.32 14.10 -25.38
N LYS A 110 -29.04 14.23 -25.04
CA LYS A 110 -27.92 13.43 -25.54
C LYS A 110 -26.96 13.15 -24.39
N PRO A 111 -26.45 11.92 -24.20
CA PRO A 111 -25.59 11.60 -23.07
C PRO A 111 -24.37 12.53 -22.95
N ALA A 112 -24.08 12.96 -21.73
CA ALA A 112 -22.82 13.63 -21.39
C ALA A 112 -21.73 12.58 -21.16
N THR A 113 -20.47 12.95 -21.37
CA THR A 113 -19.32 12.08 -21.10
C THR A 113 -18.61 12.52 -19.82
N ILE A 114 -18.42 11.59 -18.89
CA ILE A 114 -17.58 11.78 -17.71
C ILE A 114 -16.26 11.04 -17.94
N THR A 115 -15.15 11.74 -17.77
CA THR A 115 -13.81 11.21 -17.97
C THR A 115 -12.98 11.40 -16.70
N PHE A 116 -12.43 10.30 -16.19
CA PHE A 116 -11.42 10.31 -15.12
C PHE A 116 -10.03 10.12 -15.70
N LYS A 117 -9.08 10.94 -15.27
CA LYS A 117 -7.65 10.74 -15.52
C LYS A 117 -7.05 9.88 -14.42
N TYR A 118 -6.20 8.94 -14.82
CA TYR A 118 -5.46 8.10 -13.89
C TYR A 118 -3.96 8.17 -14.13
N THR A 119 -3.20 7.67 -13.17
CA THR A 119 -1.75 7.61 -13.13
C THR A 119 -1.31 6.19 -12.76
N GLU A 120 -0.02 5.88 -12.82
CA GLU A 120 0.48 4.54 -12.48
C GLU A 120 0.15 4.13 -11.03
N THR A 121 0.15 5.08 -10.10
CA THR A 121 -0.22 4.84 -8.71
C THR A 121 -1.69 4.43 -8.55
N ASP A 122 -2.56 4.89 -9.45
CA ASP A 122 -4.00 4.61 -9.38
C ASP A 122 -4.34 3.17 -9.73
N PHE A 123 -3.47 2.43 -10.44
CA PHE A 123 -3.64 1.00 -10.70
C PHE A 123 -2.50 0.14 -10.13
N GLU A 124 -1.67 0.69 -9.23
CA GLU A 124 -0.67 -0.10 -8.52
C GLU A 124 -1.37 -1.29 -7.84
N ALA A 125 -0.77 -2.48 -7.95
CA ALA A 125 -1.35 -3.73 -7.46
C ALA A 125 -2.69 -4.12 -8.08
N ALA A 126 -3.02 -3.58 -9.25
CA ALA A 126 -4.11 -4.00 -10.10
C ALA A 126 -3.62 -3.97 -11.56
N VAL A 127 -4.53 -3.76 -12.50
CA VAL A 127 -4.24 -3.46 -13.92
C VAL A 127 -5.15 -2.32 -14.37
N PRO A 128 -4.81 -1.56 -15.42
CA PRO A 128 -5.69 -0.50 -15.94
C PRO A 128 -7.11 -0.99 -16.29
N GLU A 129 -7.25 -2.23 -16.74
CA GLU A 129 -8.54 -2.88 -17.04
C GLU A 129 -9.41 -3.13 -15.81
N ALA A 130 -8.84 -3.07 -14.60
CA ALA A 130 -9.59 -3.14 -13.36
C ALA A 130 -10.22 -1.79 -12.98
N LEU A 131 -9.88 -0.70 -13.68
CA LEU A 131 -10.38 0.62 -13.36
C LEU A 131 -11.79 0.82 -13.91
N GLY A 132 -12.67 1.39 -13.08
CA GLY A 132 -14.05 1.67 -13.46
C GLY A 132 -14.58 2.97 -12.85
N ILE A 133 -15.73 3.40 -13.35
CA ILE A 133 -16.44 4.59 -12.87
C ILE A 133 -17.78 4.14 -12.30
N ALA A 134 -18.12 4.68 -11.13
CA ALA A 134 -19.37 4.41 -10.44
C ALA A 134 -20.06 5.72 -10.04
N TYR A 135 -21.37 5.66 -9.88
CA TYR A 135 -22.17 6.75 -9.31
C TYR A 135 -22.97 6.28 -8.11
N GLN A 136 -23.31 7.18 -7.19
CA GLN A 136 -24.15 6.85 -6.03
C GLN A 136 -25.62 7.14 -6.33
N THR A 137 -26.50 6.19 -6.03
CA THR A 137 -27.95 6.34 -6.14
C THR A 137 -28.53 7.07 -4.92
N ASN A 138 -29.81 7.45 -4.99
CA ASN A 138 -30.51 8.09 -3.86
C ASN A 138 -30.68 7.16 -2.65
N GLU A 139 -30.57 5.84 -2.86
CA GLU A 139 -30.58 4.81 -1.81
C GLU A 139 -29.20 4.65 -1.13
N GLY A 140 -28.19 5.43 -1.53
CA GLY A 140 -26.84 5.38 -0.96
C GLY A 140 -25.99 4.22 -1.48
N VAL A 141 -26.44 3.53 -2.53
CA VAL A 141 -25.73 2.42 -3.17
C VAL A 141 -24.88 2.93 -4.32
N TRP A 142 -23.64 2.47 -4.43
CA TRP A 142 -22.80 2.76 -5.59
C TRP A 142 -23.08 1.78 -6.71
N ASN A 143 -23.34 2.29 -7.92
CA ASN A 143 -23.51 1.49 -9.13
C ASN A 143 -22.32 1.70 -10.06
N ALA A 144 -21.59 0.63 -10.36
CA ALA A 144 -20.56 0.60 -11.37
C ALA A 144 -21.17 0.54 -12.77
N ILE A 145 -20.66 1.37 -13.68
CA ILE A 145 -21.04 1.33 -15.10
C ILE A 145 -20.15 0.32 -15.81
N ASN A 146 -20.75 -0.69 -16.46
CA ASN A 146 -20.00 -1.75 -17.13
C ASN A 146 -19.42 -1.29 -18.49
N SER A 147 -20.08 -0.36 -19.19
CA SER A 147 -19.66 0.16 -20.49
C SER A 147 -18.67 1.32 -20.36
N THR A 148 -17.50 1.06 -19.77
CA THR A 148 -16.41 2.05 -19.69
C THR A 148 -15.51 1.99 -20.91
N THR A 149 -14.98 3.15 -21.32
CA THR A 149 -13.94 3.25 -22.36
C THR A 149 -12.60 3.55 -21.72
N LEU A 150 -11.68 2.59 -21.76
CA LEU A 150 -10.30 2.73 -21.29
C LEU A 150 -9.38 3.16 -22.43
N ASN A 151 -8.66 4.27 -22.25
CA ASN A 151 -7.59 4.69 -23.16
C ASN A 151 -6.27 4.77 -22.38
N LYS A 152 -5.39 3.78 -22.60
CA LYS A 152 -4.11 3.66 -21.91
C LYS A 152 -3.07 4.69 -22.35
N ASN A 153 -3.16 5.19 -23.59
CA ASN A 153 -2.23 6.18 -24.13
C ASN A 153 -2.47 7.56 -23.51
N LEU A 154 -3.75 7.91 -23.31
CA LEU A 154 -4.16 9.15 -22.67
C LEU A 154 -4.32 9.02 -21.15
N MET A 155 -4.20 7.79 -20.62
CA MET A 155 -4.45 7.43 -19.22
C MET A 155 -5.80 7.95 -18.70
N ILE A 156 -6.87 7.61 -19.43
CA ILE A 156 -8.23 7.99 -19.07
C ILE A 156 -9.19 6.81 -19.10
N VAL A 157 -10.21 6.88 -18.26
CA VAL A 157 -11.41 6.04 -18.30
C VAL A 157 -12.60 6.97 -18.48
N SER A 158 -13.52 6.64 -19.40
CA SER A 158 -14.72 7.45 -19.65
C SER A 158 -15.99 6.63 -19.66
N VAL A 159 -17.11 7.27 -19.30
CA VAL A 159 -18.48 6.73 -19.37
C VAL A 159 -19.41 7.77 -19.96
N GLU A 160 -20.49 7.31 -20.58
CA GLU A 160 -21.63 8.15 -20.94
C GLU A 160 -22.68 8.12 -19.83
N THR A 161 -23.33 9.25 -19.57
CA THR A 161 -24.39 9.38 -18.58
C THR A 161 -25.48 10.33 -19.05
N THR A 162 -26.71 10.08 -18.61
CA THR A 162 -27.87 10.94 -18.82
C THR A 162 -28.29 11.72 -17.58
N HIS A 163 -27.53 11.60 -16.49
CA HIS A 163 -27.80 12.28 -15.22
C HIS A 163 -26.51 12.68 -14.51
N PHE A 164 -26.62 13.58 -13.53
CA PHE A 164 -25.55 13.93 -12.60
C PHE A 164 -25.89 13.52 -11.18
N SER A 165 -24.84 13.32 -10.37
CA SER A 165 -24.91 12.75 -9.02
C SER A 165 -23.50 12.82 -8.41
N ASP A 166 -23.20 11.94 -7.44
CA ASP A 166 -21.84 11.71 -6.94
C ASP A 166 -21.17 10.60 -7.74
N TRP A 167 -19.93 10.84 -8.18
CA TRP A 167 -19.16 9.98 -9.08
C TRP A 167 -17.82 9.62 -8.48
N THR A 168 -17.41 8.36 -8.63
CA THR A 168 -16.14 7.85 -8.12
C THR A 168 -15.41 7.00 -9.14
N PHE A 169 -14.10 6.94 -8.96
CA PHE A 169 -13.22 6.00 -9.63
C PHE A 169 -12.95 4.82 -8.69
N PHE A 170 -12.83 3.60 -9.21
CA PHE A 170 -12.64 2.40 -8.39
C PHE A 170 -11.74 1.36 -9.08
N LYS A 171 -11.22 0.41 -8.29
CA LYS A 171 -10.58 -0.82 -8.80
C LYS A 171 -11.55 -1.99 -8.60
N SER A 172 -11.87 -2.75 -9.63
CA SER A 172 -12.72 -3.94 -9.50
C SER A 172 -12.04 -5.06 -8.72
N PHE A 173 -10.70 -5.08 -8.75
CA PHE A 173 -9.88 -5.97 -7.91
C PHE A 173 -8.49 -5.36 -7.62
N GLU A 174 -7.86 -5.76 -6.52
CA GLU A 174 -6.55 -5.28 -6.10
C GLU A 174 -5.80 -6.33 -5.27
N LEU A 175 -4.52 -6.55 -5.55
CA LEU A 175 -3.61 -7.37 -4.76
C LEU A 175 -3.09 -6.56 -3.58
N THR A 176 -3.52 -6.91 -2.37
CA THR A 176 -3.05 -6.26 -1.15
C THR A 176 -1.91 -7.04 -0.52
N SER A 177 -1.11 -6.33 0.28
CA SER A 177 -0.09 -6.95 1.11
C SER A 177 -0.06 -6.27 2.48
N THR A 178 0.25 -7.02 3.53
CA THR A 178 0.44 -6.47 4.88
C THR A 178 1.67 -5.58 5.00
N ALA A 179 2.58 -5.58 4.02
CA ALA A 179 3.75 -4.72 3.99
C ALA A 179 4.19 -4.39 2.56
N THR A 180 4.65 -3.15 2.35
CA THR A 180 5.33 -2.71 1.11
C THR A 180 6.86 -2.69 1.27
N VAL A 181 7.34 -2.73 2.51
CA VAL A 181 8.75 -2.86 2.89
C VAL A 181 8.88 -3.92 3.99
N LEU A 182 9.83 -4.86 3.86
CA LEU A 182 10.11 -5.87 4.87
C LEU A 182 11.58 -5.85 5.30
N PRO A 183 11.88 -6.16 6.57
CA PRO A 183 13.22 -6.54 6.98
C PRO A 183 13.61 -7.90 6.38
N THR A 184 14.89 -8.26 6.44
CA THR A 184 15.32 -9.64 6.20
C THR A 184 14.56 -10.62 7.08
N LYS A 185 14.17 -11.79 6.54
CA LYS A 185 13.31 -12.79 7.20
C LYS A 185 11.90 -12.29 7.60
N GLY A 186 11.54 -11.05 7.27
CA GLY A 186 10.20 -10.52 7.48
C GLY A 186 9.16 -11.28 6.67
N ILE A 187 7.90 -11.23 7.13
CA ILE A 187 6.78 -11.94 6.52
C ILE A 187 5.73 -10.93 6.05
N ALA A 188 5.22 -11.11 4.83
CA ALA A 188 4.03 -10.43 4.35
C ALA A 188 2.95 -11.43 3.95
N GLN A 189 1.71 -11.13 4.30
CA GLN A 189 0.54 -11.82 3.77
C GLN A 189 0.02 -11.06 2.55
N LEU A 190 -0.31 -11.79 1.50
CA LEU A 190 -0.88 -11.24 0.27
C LEU A 190 -2.27 -11.82 0.02
N GLU A 191 -3.22 -10.97 -0.36
CA GLU A 191 -4.61 -11.34 -0.63
C GLU A 191 -5.12 -10.53 -1.83
N LEU A 192 -5.87 -11.17 -2.72
CA LEU A 192 -6.52 -10.47 -3.82
C LEU A 192 -7.94 -10.10 -3.42
N LEU A 193 -8.24 -8.80 -3.39
CA LEU A 193 -9.55 -8.28 -2.97
C LEU A 193 -10.40 -7.92 -4.20
N SER A 194 -11.71 -8.14 -4.10
CA SER A 194 -12.73 -7.81 -5.10
C SER A 194 -14.09 -7.68 -4.42
N ASP A 195 -15.08 -7.15 -5.13
CA ASP A 195 -16.49 -7.38 -4.83
C ASP A 195 -17.01 -8.60 -5.63
N ALA A 196 -18.02 -9.32 -5.12
CA ALA A 196 -18.56 -10.51 -5.79
C ALA A 196 -19.24 -10.18 -7.12
N ASN A 197 -19.92 -9.03 -7.21
CA ASN A 197 -20.61 -8.62 -8.43
C ASN A 197 -19.62 -8.34 -9.56
N PHE A 198 -18.35 -8.03 -9.28
CA PHE A 198 -17.32 -7.91 -10.32
C PHE A 198 -16.78 -9.24 -10.84
N LEU A 199 -16.99 -10.34 -10.12
CA LEU A 199 -16.59 -11.68 -10.55
C LEU A 199 -17.64 -12.35 -11.44
N LEU A 200 -18.84 -11.77 -11.53
CA LEU A 200 -19.92 -12.31 -12.34
C LEU A 200 -19.61 -12.21 -13.85
N HIS A 201 -19.79 -13.30 -14.59
CA HIS A 201 -19.54 -13.42 -16.03
C HIS A 201 -20.53 -12.63 -16.88
N SER A 202 -21.79 -12.54 -16.46
CA SER A 202 -22.87 -11.98 -17.28
C SER A 202 -22.88 -10.46 -17.31
N LEU A 203 -22.15 -9.85 -18.23
CA LEU A 203 -22.16 -8.39 -18.47
C LEU A 203 -23.50 -7.83 -19.01
N GLU A 204 -24.60 -8.60 -18.94
CA GLU A 204 -25.89 -8.26 -19.53
C GLU A 204 -26.51 -6.99 -18.91
N LYS A 205 -26.25 -6.73 -17.63
CA LYS A 205 -26.71 -5.49 -16.99
C LYS A 205 -25.75 -4.34 -17.33
N PRO A 206 -26.25 -3.17 -17.76
CA PRO A 206 -25.41 -2.01 -18.07
C PRO A 206 -24.68 -1.48 -16.83
N GLU A 207 -25.27 -1.72 -15.66
CA GLU A 207 -24.77 -1.26 -14.37
C GLU A 207 -24.88 -2.38 -13.33
N ARG A 208 -24.03 -2.31 -12.29
CA ARG A 208 -24.04 -3.28 -11.19
C ARG A 208 -23.85 -2.59 -9.84
N PRO A 209 -24.60 -2.99 -8.81
CA PRO A 209 -24.35 -2.48 -7.47
C PRO A 209 -22.99 -2.96 -6.97
N ILE A 210 -22.25 -2.07 -6.31
CA ILE A 210 -21.00 -2.38 -5.63
C ILE A 210 -21.35 -2.84 -4.23
N GLY A 211 -21.03 -4.10 -3.94
CA GLY A 211 -21.19 -4.69 -2.62
C GLY A 211 -19.92 -4.57 -1.78
N LYS A 212 -19.80 -5.50 -0.83
CA LYS A 212 -18.70 -5.52 0.13
C LYS A 212 -17.39 -5.94 -0.53
N ARG A 213 -16.33 -5.21 -0.20
CA ARG A 213 -14.96 -5.61 -0.49
C ARG A 213 -14.61 -6.89 0.28
N GLN A 214 -14.17 -7.92 -0.43
CA GLN A 214 -13.85 -9.23 0.14
C GLN A 214 -12.72 -9.94 -0.63
N ASN A 215 -12.28 -11.09 -0.12
CA ASN A 215 -11.30 -11.92 -0.81
C ASN A 215 -11.88 -12.51 -2.10
N MET A 216 -11.11 -12.45 -3.18
CA MET A 216 -11.44 -13.08 -4.43
C MET A 216 -11.41 -14.61 -4.27
N THR A 217 -12.47 -15.27 -4.72
CA THR A 217 -12.58 -16.73 -4.66
C THR A 217 -11.44 -17.41 -5.41
N ALA A 218 -10.93 -18.53 -4.86
CA ALA A 218 -9.81 -19.29 -5.42
C ALA A 218 -10.05 -19.78 -6.87
N LEU A 219 -11.32 -19.88 -7.27
CA LEU A 219 -11.75 -20.28 -8.61
C LEU A 219 -11.14 -19.42 -9.73
N PHE A 220 -10.93 -18.13 -9.47
CA PHE A 220 -10.39 -17.17 -10.43
C PHE A 220 -8.86 -17.05 -10.37
N ILE A 221 -8.22 -17.59 -9.33
CA ILE A 221 -6.77 -17.54 -9.14
C ILE A 221 -6.12 -18.77 -9.78
N LYS A 222 -5.24 -18.53 -10.76
CA LYS A 222 -4.58 -19.61 -11.55
C LYS A 222 -3.17 -19.91 -11.10
N GLY A 223 -2.53 -19.02 -10.35
CA GLY A 223 -1.23 -19.29 -9.77
C GLY A 223 -0.54 -18.04 -9.26
N TRP A 224 0.36 -18.25 -8.31
CA TRP A 224 1.20 -17.22 -7.74
C TRP A 224 2.64 -17.39 -8.22
N SER A 225 3.39 -16.30 -8.34
CA SER A 225 4.79 -16.34 -8.73
C SER A 225 5.59 -15.26 -8.01
N LEU A 226 6.87 -15.55 -7.78
CA LEU A 226 7.83 -14.65 -7.17
C LEU A 226 8.97 -14.42 -8.17
N ALA A 227 9.27 -13.15 -8.45
CA ALA A 227 10.46 -12.71 -9.14
C ALA A 227 11.34 -11.92 -8.17
N GLY A 228 12.39 -12.57 -7.67
CA GLY A 228 13.30 -12.03 -6.67
C GLY A 228 13.64 -13.04 -5.58
N ALA A 229 14.41 -12.60 -4.59
CA ALA A 229 14.83 -13.45 -3.48
C ALA A 229 13.72 -13.65 -2.43
N GLY A 230 13.86 -14.70 -1.61
CA GLY A 230 12.89 -15.07 -0.58
C GLY A 230 12.09 -16.32 -0.96
N ASN A 231 11.02 -16.58 -0.23
CA ASN A 231 10.15 -17.73 -0.43
C ASN A 231 8.69 -17.28 -0.49
N LEU A 232 7.94 -17.81 -1.45
CA LEU A 232 6.50 -17.59 -1.58
C LEU A 232 5.77 -18.91 -1.34
N ALA A 233 4.87 -18.93 -0.36
CA ALA A 233 4.03 -20.08 -0.03
C ALA A 233 2.55 -19.75 -0.33
N PRO A 234 2.04 -20.14 -1.52
CA PRO A 234 0.64 -19.94 -1.86
C PRO A 234 -0.29 -20.82 -1.01
N ASN A 235 -1.44 -20.27 -0.62
CA ASN A 235 -2.52 -20.99 0.05
C ASN A 235 -3.87 -20.56 -0.54
N GLN A 236 -4.25 -21.19 -1.66
CA GLN A 236 -5.46 -20.89 -2.43
C GLN A 236 -5.58 -19.39 -2.79
N GLN A 237 -6.40 -18.65 -2.05
CA GLN A 237 -6.77 -17.25 -2.25
C GLN A 237 -5.71 -16.27 -1.75
N LYS A 238 -4.76 -16.79 -0.95
CA LYS A 238 -3.74 -16.01 -0.26
C LYS A 238 -2.35 -16.52 -0.63
N ALA A 239 -1.33 -15.73 -0.34
CA ALA A 239 0.04 -16.20 -0.33
C ALA A 239 0.82 -15.57 0.83
N THR A 240 1.70 -16.36 1.44
CA THR A 240 2.66 -15.86 2.43
C THR A 240 4.02 -15.68 1.77
N TYR A 241 4.55 -14.47 1.80
CA TYR A 241 5.90 -14.17 1.38
C TYR A 241 6.83 -14.06 2.59
N THR A 242 8.00 -14.69 2.50
CA THR A 242 9.09 -14.58 3.49
C THR A 242 10.31 -13.99 2.81
N ALA A 243 10.77 -12.85 3.31
CA ALA A 243 11.98 -12.18 2.84
C ALA A 243 13.23 -13.07 3.09
N PRO A 244 14.27 -12.98 2.24
CA PRO A 244 15.53 -13.70 2.41
C PRO A 244 16.28 -13.25 3.67
N ALA A 245 17.32 -14.00 4.04
CA ALA A 245 18.16 -13.71 5.21
C ALA A 245 19.07 -12.49 5.04
N THR A 246 19.29 -12.02 3.81
CA THR A 246 20.11 -10.85 3.47
C THR A 246 19.38 -9.98 2.46
N VAL A 247 19.66 -8.66 2.44
CA VAL A 247 19.08 -7.76 1.44
C VAL A 247 19.60 -8.15 0.04
N PRO A 248 18.72 -8.46 -0.93
CA PRO A 248 19.15 -8.85 -2.26
C PRO A 248 19.71 -7.66 -3.05
N ASN A 249 20.81 -7.89 -3.78
CA ASN A 249 21.43 -6.87 -4.62
C ASN A 249 20.57 -6.51 -5.84
N ALA A 250 19.89 -7.50 -6.45
CA ALA A 250 18.87 -7.32 -7.49
C ALA A 250 18.09 -8.64 -7.73
N PRO A 251 16.79 -8.59 -8.09
CA PRO A 251 15.92 -7.42 -8.03
C PRO A 251 15.54 -7.10 -6.57
N ASN A 252 15.50 -5.80 -6.25
CA ASN A 252 14.96 -5.25 -5.02
C ASN A 252 14.35 -3.87 -5.34
N PRO A 253 13.03 -3.68 -5.28
CA PRO A 253 12.02 -4.55 -4.69
C PRO A 253 11.84 -5.88 -5.44
N VAL A 254 11.40 -6.92 -4.72
CA VAL A 254 10.94 -8.17 -5.32
C VAL A 254 9.54 -7.98 -5.89
N ALA A 255 9.20 -8.71 -6.95
CA ALA A 255 7.86 -8.69 -7.54
C ALA A 255 7.13 -9.99 -7.21
N ILE A 256 5.95 -9.87 -6.61
CA ILE A 256 5.03 -10.98 -6.37
C ILE A 256 3.83 -10.78 -7.28
N SER A 257 3.49 -11.81 -8.05
CA SER A 257 2.42 -11.74 -9.02
C SER A 257 1.40 -12.84 -8.83
N VAL A 258 0.13 -12.54 -9.11
CA VAL A 258 -0.97 -13.50 -9.17
C VAL A 258 -1.59 -13.48 -10.56
N ASN A 259 -1.71 -14.67 -11.16
CA ASN A 259 -2.43 -14.88 -12.40
C ASN A 259 -3.91 -15.08 -12.10
N ILE A 260 -4.76 -14.27 -12.73
CA ILE A 260 -6.21 -14.40 -12.64
C ILE A 260 -6.84 -14.62 -14.00
N ASP A 261 -7.94 -15.36 -14.03
CA ASP A 261 -8.75 -15.61 -15.22
C ASP A 261 -10.21 -15.32 -14.89
N LEU A 262 -10.72 -14.19 -15.37
CA LEU A 262 -12.10 -13.76 -15.20
C LEU A 262 -12.96 -14.17 -16.40
N ASN A 263 -12.57 -15.26 -17.09
CA ASN A 263 -13.25 -15.83 -18.24
C ASN A 263 -13.48 -14.79 -19.35
N LYS A 264 -14.75 -14.42 -19.62
CA LYS A 264 -15.12 -13.45 -20.67
C LYS A 264 -14.49 -12.06 -20.46
N LYS A 265 -14.09 -11.73 -19.23
CA LYS A 265 -13.44 -10.45 -18.90
C LYS A 265 -11.92 -10.47 -19.15
N GLY A 266 -11.34 -11.63 -19.42
CA GLY A 266 -9.93 -11.77 -19.76
C GLY A 266 -9.07 -12.34 -18.63
N LYS A 267 -7.78 -12.50 -18.96
CA LYS A 267 -6.73 -13.01 -18.08
C LYS A 267 -5.78 -11.88 -17.72
N PHE A 268 -5.41 -11.79 -16.45
CA PHE A 268 -4.57 -10.70 -15.95
C PHE A 268 -3.44 -11.24 -15.08
N LEU A 269 -2.29 -10.59 -15.16
CA LEU A 269 -1.18 -10.76 -14.22
C LEU A 269 -1.15 -9.52 -13.33
N VAL A 270 -1.53 -9.69 -12.06
CA VAL A 270 -1.53 -8.59 -11.08
C VAL A 270 -0.24 -8.65 -10.27
N VAL A 271 0.49 -7.54 -10.19
CA VAL A 271 1.84 -7.50 -9.59
C VAL A 271 1.89 -6.54 -8.41
N LYS A 272 2.48 -6.98 -7.30
CA LYS A 272 2.83 -6.15 -6.14
C LYS A 272 4.33 -6.20 -5.91
N HIS A 273 4.92 -5.05 -5.58
CA HIS A 273 6.34 -4.96 -5.24
C HIS A 273 6.51 -4.87 -3.72
N ILE A 274 7.48 -5.61 -3.19
CA ILE A 274 7.89 -5.52 -1.78
C ILE A 274 9.38 -5.20 -1.74
N LYS A 275 9.72 -4.06 -1.14
CA LYS A 275 11.12 -3.68 -0.92
C LYS A 275 11.67 -4.44 0.27
N ILE A 276 12.86 -5.00 0.13
CA ILE A 276 13.57 -5.63 1.23
C ILE A 276 14.65 -4.66 1.69
N SER A 277 14.70 -4.39 2.97
CA SER A 277 15.67 -3.50 3.57
C SER A 277 16.25 -4.17 4.81
N ASN A 278 17.42 -3.73 5.24
CA ASN A 278 17.85 -3.97 6.60
C ASN A 278 16.98 -3.14 7.58
N ASP A 279 17.18 -3.36 8.88
CA ASP A 279 16.52 -2.61 9.94
C ASP A 279 16.93 -1.13 9.99
N GLY A 280 17.77 -0.69 9.05
CA GLY A 280 18.24 0.66 8.85
C GLY A 280 19.65 0.86 9.33
N GLU A 281 20.10 2.12 9.30
CA GLU A 281 21.48 2.48 9.57
C GLU A 281 21.56 3.64 10.54
N ILE A 282 22.70 3.68 11.23
CA ILE A 282 23.15 4.79 12.06
C ILE A 282 24.52 5.25 11.57
N SER A 283 24.68 6.56 11.40
CA SER A 283 25.97 7.18 11.10
C SER A 283 26.39 8.08 12.25
N VAL A 284 27.67 8.05 12.62
CA VAL A 284 28.26 8.88 13.68
C VAL A 284 29.57 9.50 13.20
N ARG A 285 29.83 10.74 13.61
CA ARG A 285 31.13 11.40 13.45
C ARG A 285 31.54 12.12 14.74
N VAL A 286 32.84 12.32 14.91
CA VAL A 286 33.44 12.95 16.09
C VAL A 286 34.27 14.15 15.67
N GLY A 287 34.10 15.29 16.32
CA GLY A 287 34.92 16.50 16.13
C GLY A 287 34.90 17.07 14.72
N GLY A 288 33.83 16.83 13.96
CA GLY A 288 33.74 17.23 12.55
C GLY A 288 34.49 16.33 11.55
N GLY A 289 35.01 15.18 11.99
CA GLY A 289 35.65 14.19 11.12
C GLY A 289 34.65 13.41 10.24
N ASP A 290 35.14 12.32 9.63
CA ASP A 290 34.36 11.50 8.72
C ASP A 290 33.19 10.77 9.39
N TRP A 291 32.13 10.55 8.61
CA TRP A 291 31.00 9.73 9.03
C TRP A 291 31.37 8.25 8.98
N PHE A 292 31.19 7.56 10.10
CA PHE A 292 31.16 6.11 10.17
C PHE A 292 29.70 5.63 10.18
N THR A 293 29.33 4.73 9.26
CA THR A 293 27.97 4.19 9.14
C THR A 293 27.96 2.69 9.38
N GLN A 294 26.96 2.21 10.12
CA GLN A 294 26.69 0.79 10.32
C GLN A 294 25.20 0.49 10.43
N GLU A 295 24.84 -0.79 10.31
CA GLU A 295 23.46 -1.23 10.56
C GLU A 295 23.08 -1.02 12.02
N ALA A 296 21.81 -0.68 12.22
CA ALA A 296 21.24 -0.46 13.53
C ALA A 296 19.99 -1.30 13.73
N SER A 297 19.72 -1.61 15.00
CA SER A 297 18.53 -2.32 15.41
C SER A 297 17.29 -1.49 15.05
N PRO A 298 16.12 -2.13 14.92
CA PRO A 298 14.87 -1.39 14.96
C PRO A 298 14.80 -0.54 16.22
N VAL A 299 14.05 0.56 16.14
CA VAL A 299 13.64 1.26 17.35
C VAL A 299 12.62 0.39 18.06
N VAL A 300 12.86 0.14 19.34
CA VAL A 300 11.93 -0.50 20.27
C VAL A 300 11.29 0.54 21.17
N LYS A 301 10.00 0.37 21.47
CA LYS A 301 9.29 1.12 22.49
C LYS A 301 9.43 0.37 23.82
N ILE A 302 10.25 0.88 24.73
CA ILE A 302 10.50 0.28 26.05
C ILE A 302 9.26 0.47 26.94
N SER A 303 8.69 1.67 26.93
CA SER A 303 7.46 2.03 27.63
C SER A 303 6.81 3.23 26.94
N ASP A 304 5.69 3.73 27.47
CA ASP A 304 5.05 4.91 26.90
C ASP A 304 6.01 6.10 26.84
N ASN A 305 6.15 6.63 25.61
CA ASN A 305 7.06 7.73 25.28
C ASN A 305 8.52 7.47 25.61
N TYR A 306 8.98 6.21 25.64
CA TYR A 306 10.38 5.87 25.85
C TYR A 306 10.86 4.83 24.83
N TYR A 307 11.91 5.20 24.10
CA TYR A 307 12.35 4.47 22.91
C TYR A 307 13.85 4.25 22.93
N MET A 308 14.30 3.18 22.28
CA MET A 308 15.71 2.83 22.17
C MET A 308 16.02 2.17 20.83
N LEU A 309 17.22 2.43 20.34
CA LEU A 309 17.89 1.68 19.27
C LEU A 309 19.36 1.54 19.64
N ALA A 310 20.00 0.52 19.08
CA ALA A 310 21.45 0.35 19.15
C ALA A 310 22.00 -0.01 17.77
N ASP A 311 23.31 -0.13 17.64
CA ASP A 311 23.88 -0.87 16.53
C ASP A 311 23.42 -2.34 16.51
N SER A 312 23.45 -2.97 15.33
CA SER A 312 23.09 -4.38 15.19
C SER A 312 24.27 -5.33 15.34
N ASP A 313 25.51 -4.85 15.17
CA ASP A 313 26.72 -5.69 15.11
C ASP A 313 28.00 -4.95 15.53
N GLY A 314 27.97 -4.34 16.72
CA GLY A 314 29.09 -3.56 17.25
C GLY A 314 30.36 -4.37 17.50
N ASP A 315 30.24 -5.68 17.71
CA ASP A 315 31.38 -6.60 17.86
C ASP A 315 32.15 -6.77 16.54
N GLU A 316 31.45 -6.97 15.41
CA GLU A 316 32.11 -7.10 14.10
C GLU A 316 32.76 -5.77 13.66
N LYS A 317 32.14 -4.63 14.01
CA LYS A 317 32.63 -3.30 13.62
C LYS A 317 33.59 -2.66 14.63
N GLY A 318 33.73 -3.24 15.82
CA GLY A 318 34.46 -2.66 16.95
C GLY A 318 33.92 -1.28 17.38
N ARG A 319 32.64 -1.01 17.16
CA ARG A 319 32.00 0.30 17.36
C ARG A 319 30.57 0.13 17.84
N TYR A 320 30.28 0.61 19.05
CA TYR A 320 28.99 0.43 19.70
C TYR A 320 28.30 1.77 19.90
N ILE A 321 27.06 1.88 19.44
CA ILE A 321 26.25 3.08 19.53
C ILE A 321 24.92 2.71 20.17
N SER A 322 24.53 3.42 21.21
CA SER A 322 23.21 3.28 21.82
C SER A 322 22.54 4.65 21.87
N VAL A 323 21.30 4.72 21.40
CA VAL A 323 20.47 5.93 21.41
C VAL A 323 19.15 5.59 22.08
N ARG A 324 18.84 6.29 23.17
CA ARG A 324 17.52 6.24 23.81
C ARG A 324 16.99 7.65 24.01
N TRP A 325 15.69 7.84 23.86
CA TRP A 325 15.04 9.13 24.10
C TRP A 325 13.70 8.96 24.79
N GLN A 326 13.37 9.94 25.63
CA GLN A 326 12.12 9.99 26.35
C GLN A 326 11.34 11.26 25.99
N GLY A 327 10.14 11.07 25.46
CA GLY A 327 9.19 12.11 25.11
C GLY A 327 8.24 11.67 24.00
N ALA A 328 7.10 12.36 23.90
CA ALA A 328 6.07 12.05 22.93
C ALA A 328 6.35 12.76 21.59
N GLY A 329 5.99 12.10 20.48
CA GLY A 329 5.98 12.72 19.16
C GLY A 329 7.37 12.98 18.57
N THR A 330 7.41 13.94 17.65
CA THR A 330 8.63 14.46 17.02
C THR A 330 9.15 15.68 17.78
N GLY A 331 10.43 15.98 17.64
CA GLY A 331 11.08 17.10 18.33
C GLY A 331 12.45 16.73 18.90
N THR A 332 13.07 17.68 19.61
CA THR A 332 14.38 17.50 20.25
C THR A 332 14.21 17.21 21.72
N PHE A 333 14.77 16.09 22.17
CA PHE A 333 14.77 15.63 23.55
C PHE A 333 16.16 15.84 24.13
N ALA A 334 16.27 16.74 25.12
CA ALA A 334 17.54 17.04 25.78
C ALA A 334 18.01 15.87 26.66
N TYR A 335 19.33 15.75 26.83
CA TYR A 335 19.92 14.78 27.74
C TYR A 335 19.53 15.09 29.19
N LYS A 336 19.30 14.03 29.97
CA LYS A 336 19.03 14.17 31.41
C LYS A 336 20.33 14.28 32.20
N GLN A 337 20.24 14.86 33.40
CA GLN A 337 21.38 14.89 34.32
C GLN A 337 21.85 13.46 34.63
N PRO A 338 23.14 13.26 34.88
CA PRO A 338 23.72 11.91 34.88
C PRO A 338 23.29 11.05 36.07
N ASP A 339 22.75 11.66 37.12
CA ASP A 339 22.10 11.02 38.27
C ASP A 339 20.72 10.42 37.92
N ILE A 340 20.17 10.75 36.75
CA ILE A 340 18.88 10.24 36.27
C ILE A 340 19.08 8.99 35.41
N ASN A 341 18.59 7.85 35.91
CA ASN A 341 18.73 6.55 35.25
C ASN A 341 17.79 6.33 34.05
N VAL A 342 16.74 7.14 33.92
CA VAL A 342 15.72 7.02 32.85
C VAL A 342 15.60 8.34 32.10
N GLY A 343 15.80 8.29 30.78
CA GLY A 343 15.65 9.46 29.94
C GLY A 343 16.53 9.41 28.72
N THR A 344 16.59 10.54 28.01
CA THR A 344 17.37 10.66 26.78
C THR A 344 18.87 10.54 27.06
N HIS A 345 19.50 9.60 26.37
CA HIS A 345 20.92 9.28 26.54
C HIS A 345 21.50 8.74 25.24
N VAL A 346 22.75 9.09 24.97
CA VAL A 346 23.51 8.54 23.84
C VAL A 346 24.92 8.20 24.30
N GLN A 347 25.38 7.02 23.88
CA GLN A 347 26.73 6.52 24.10
C GLN A 347 27.32 6.10 22.75
N TYR A 348 28.61 6.38 22.56
CA TYR A 348 29.42 5.86 21.46
C TYR A 348 30.76 5.33 21.97
N LEU A 349 31.03 4.05 21.78
CA LEU A 349 32.24 3.34 22.20
C LEU A 349 32.99 2.83 20.97
N ILE A 350 34.31 2.98 20.95
CA ILE A 350 35.20 2.44 19.92
C ILE A 350 36.16 1.45 20.60
N THR A 351 36.17 0.19 20.16
CA THR A 351 37.04 -0.85 20.70
C THR A 351 38.51 -0.47 20.55
N GLY A 352 39.25 -0.47 21.67
CA GLY A 352 40.65 -0.03 21.71
C GLY A 352 40.84 1.48 21.48
N GLY A 353 39.76 2.26 21.48
CA GLY A 353 39.76 3.70 21.24
C GLY A 353 39.03 4.49 22.32
N ALA A 354 38.57 5.68 21.96
CA ALA A 354 37.89 6.59 22.88
C ALA A 354 36.41 6.21 23.08
N ASN A 355 35.90 6.58 24.25
CA ASN A 355 34.50 6.49 24.64
C ASN A 355 33.89 7.88 24.68
N TYR A 356 32.68 8.02 24.17
CA TYR A 356 31.95 9.27 24.15
C TYR A 356 30.58 9.09 24.80
N ASN A 357 30.33 9.86 25.86
CA ASN A 357 29.07 9.85 26.59
C ASN A 357 28.37 11.20 26.51
N CYS A 358 27.04 11.20 26.63
CA CYS A 358 26.23 12.42 26.70
C CYS A 358 26.22 13.11 28.07
N ALA A 359 27.27 12.90 28.86
CA ALA A 359 27.55 13.54 30.13
C ALA A 359 29.06 13.67 30.29
N TYR A 360 29.52 14.71 30.98
CA TYR A 360 30.95 14.98 31.18
C TYR A 360 31.24 15.59 32.55
N THR A 361 32.48 15.40 33.02
CA THR A 361 32.98 15.92 34.29
C THR A 361 33.69 17.26 34.04
N LYS A 362 33.18 18.33 34.65
CA LYS A 362 33.78 19.67 34.63
C LYS A 362 35.09 19.72 35.44
N PRO A 363 35.90 20.80 35.33
CA PRO A 363 37.14 20.93 36.10
C PRO A 363 36.98 20.95 37.63
N ASN A 364 35.79 21.31 38.13
CA ASN A 364 35.43 21.27 39.56
C ASN A 364 34.88 19.90 40.01
N ASP A 365 35.07 18.85 39.20
CA ASP A 365 34.57 17.49 39.40
C ASP A 365 33.04 17.35 39.48
N GLU A 366 32.31 18.36 38.99
CA GLU A 366 30.86 18.29 38.79
C GLU A 366 30.55 17.48 37.52
N PHE A 367 29.77 16.41 37.67
CA PHE A 367 29.33 15.56 36.57
C PHE A 367 27.97 16.04 36.03
N VAL A 368 27.94 16.49 34.78
CA VAL A 368 26.78 17.15 34.18
C VAL A 368 26.38 16.55 32.84
N ALA A 369 25.12 16.73 32.46
CA ALA A 369 24.67 16.40 31.11
C ALA A 369 25.39 17.24 30.04
N SER A 370 25.66 16.62 28.89
CA SER A 370 26.10 17.35 27.69
C SER A 370 24.98 18.23 27.14
N GLY A 371 25.34 19.26 26.39
CA GLY A 371 24.41 19.98 25.53
C GLY A 371 23.98 19.16 24.31
N GLY A 372 22.95 19.62 23.61
CA GLY A 372 22.35 18.94 22.48
C GLY A 372 21.20 18.01 22.90
N GLY A 373 21.10 16.85 22.27
CA GLY A 373 19.99 15.91 22.49
C GLY A 373 19.73 15.02 21.29
N VAL A 374 18.63 14.25 21.36
CA VAL A 374 18.14 13.41 20.27
C VAL A 374 16.97 14.12 19.60
N THR A 375 17.06 14.36 18.29
CA THR A 375 16.00 15.00 17.50
C THR A 375 15.31 13.97 16.61
N ILE A 376 14.00 13.81 16.77
CA ILE A 376 13.18 12.91 15.96
C ILE A 376 12.39 13.73 14.94
N THR A 377 12.55 13.42 13.66
CA THR A 377 11.84 14.08 12.56
C THR A 377 10.70 13.25 12.01
N SER A 378 10.74 11.93 12.18
CA SER A 378 9.65 11.00 11.82
C SER A 378 9.58 9.85 12.81
N LEU A 379 8.37 9.48 13.23
CA LEU A 379 8.09 8.25 14.00
C LEU A 379 7.67 7.06 13.11
N GLY A 380 7.83 7.18 11.78
CA GLY A 380 7.58 6.08 10.85
C GLY A 380 6.10 5.75 10.60
N ASN A 381 5.19 6.71 10.79
CA ASN A 381 3.76 6.50 10.55
C ASN A 381 3.41 6.26 9.06
N ASN A 382 4.27 6.74 8.14
CA ASN A 382 4.01 6.66 6.70
C ASN A 382 4.80 5.52 6.05
N ASP A 383 6.09 5.38 6.39
CA ASP A 383 7.03 4.48 5.72
C ASP A 383 7.58 3.38 6.62
N GLY A 384 7.19 3.35 7.90
CA GLY A 384 7.66 2.37 8.88
C GLY A 384 9.07 2.65 9.43
N TYR A 385 9.67 3.82 9.16
CA TYR A 385 11.01 4.18 9.65
C TYR A 385 11.00 5.38 10.59
N VAL A 386 11.61 5.21 11.76
CA VAL A 386 11.95 6.31 12.65
C VAL A 386 13.19 7.00 12.10
N THR A 387 13.12 8.31 11.92
CA THR A 387 14.22 9.13 11.42
C THR A 387 14.60 10.17 12.46
N GLY A 388 15.90 10.32 12.73
CA GLY A 388 16.39 11.26 13.71
C GLY A 388 17.88 11.56 13.60
N THR A 389 18.31 12.48 14.46
CA THR A 389 19.70 12.89 14.64
C THR A 389 20.00 13.01 16.13
N PHE A 390 21.28 13.05 16.49
CA PHE A 390 21.69 13.42 17.84
C PHE A 390 22.96 14.28 17.80
N ILE A 391 23.11 15.12 18.81
CA ILE A 391 24.31 15.94 19.02
C ILE A 391 24.68 15.85 20.49
N ILE A 392 25.94 15.52 20.78
CA ILE A 392 26.54 15.56 22.11
C ILE A 392 27.59 16.66 22.12
N THR A 393 27.41 17.73 22.92
CA THR A 393 28.39 18.82 22.97
C THR A 393 28.52 19.51 24.34
N PRO A 394 29.70 19.51 24.98
CA PRO A 394 30.83 18.61 24.70
C PRO A 394 30.44 17.16 25.03
N SER A 395 31.11 16.16 24.45
CA SER A 395 30.99 14.78 24.95
C SER A 395 31.82 14.57 26.21
N GLY A 396 31.49 13.58 27.04
CA GLY A 396 32.43 13.08 28.04
C GLY A 396 33.32 12.01 27.43
N SER A 397 34.63 12.17 27.54
CA SER A 397 35.62 11.28 26.95
C SER A 397 36.73 10.85 27.91
N GLY A 398 37.24 9.63 27.69
CA GLY A 398 38.29 9.01 28.50
C GLY A 398 37.81 8.50 29.87
N ASP A 399 38.74 8.00 30.68
CA ASP A 399 38.45 7.32 31.95
C ASP A 399 37.71 8.19 32.97
N PHE A 400 37.87 9.51 32.89
CA PHE A 400 37.25 10.49 33.79
C PHE A 400 36.10 11.27 33.14
N LEU A 401 35.69 10.88 31.92
CA LEU A 401 34.64 11.55 31.14
C LEU A 401 34.84 13.07 31.05
N ARG A 402 36.08 13.55 30.86
CA ARG A 402 36.35 14.98 30.73
C ARG A 402 35.75 15.52 29.44
N ALA A 403 35.52 16.83 29.38
CA ALA A 403 34.97 17.49 28.21
C ALA A 403 35.80 17.15 26.95
N GLY A 404 35.15 16.50 25.99
CA GLY A 404 35.70 16.02 24.74
C GLY A 404 35.03 16.69 23.53
N PRO A 405 35.35 16.21 22.32
CA PRO A 405 34.84 16.78 21.07
C PRO A 405 33.32 16.64 20.95
N THR A 406 32.71 17.43 20.06
CA THR A 406 31.31 17.23 19.67
C THR A 406 31.15 15.89 18.95
N VAL A 407 30.09 15.14 19.29
CA VAL A 407 29.70 13.93 18.57
C VAL A 407 28.36 14.18 17.90
N GLU A 408 28.27 13.85 16.61
CA GLU A 408 27.05 14.00 15.82
C GLU A 408 26.63 12.66 15.27
N GLY A 409 25.32 12.41 15.27
CA GLY A 409 24.75 11.20 14.72
C GLY A 409 23.50 11.45 13.91
N LYS A 410 23.23 10.56 12.97
CA LYS A 410 21.99 10.50 12.19
C LYS A 410 21.57 9.04 12.02
N PHE A 411 20.28 8.77 12.05
CA PHE A 411 19.75 7.43 11.90
C PHE A 411 18.43 7.44 11.13
N ARG A 412 18.22 6.36 10.38
CA ARG A 412 16.93 6.01 9.80
C ARG A 412 16.75 4.51 9.96
N VAL A 413 15.95 4.12 10.95
CA VAL A 413 15.80 2.73 11.39
C VAL A 413 14.35 2.32 11.49
N ARG A 414 14.07 1.03 11.32
CA ARG A 414 12.73 0.49 11.29
C ARG A 414 12.05 0.67 12.65
N LYS A 415 10.76 0.97 12.62
CA LYS A 415 9.89 0.97 13.80
C LYS A 415 9.45 -0.47 14.15
N SER A 416 9.51 -0.86 15.43
CA SER A 416 9.16 -2.22 15.87
C SER A 416 7.79 -2.37 16.56
N TRP A 417 6.92 -1.35 16.56
CA TRP A 417 5.63 -1.35 17.26
C TRP A 417 4.48 -0.74 16.46
#